data_AF-A0A967LB18-F1
#
_entry.id   AF-A0A967LB18-F1
#
_cell.length_a   1.000
_cell.length_b   1.000
_cell.length_c   1.000
_cell.angle_alpha   90.00
_cell.angle_beta   90.00
_cell.angle_gamma   90.00
#
_symmetry.space_group_name_H-M   'P 1'
#
loop_
_entity.id
_entity.type
_entity.pdbx_description
1 polymer ?
#
loop_
_entity_poly.entity_id
_entity_poly.type
_entity_poly.pdbx_seq_one_letter_code
_entity_poly.pdbx_strand_id
1 'polypeptide(L)'
;LPGDSNHPIDGFIDSRLAEEDLQRAPQADRRTLIRRLSFGLTGLPPTPEEVRAFVADEDPRAYGKLLDRLLASPRYGEHWARHWLDVAQYADTHGNDHDYRRPNAWPYRDYVIRAFNEDKPYSRFVEEQVAGDFLYPDSPDATTALGFLAAGPWDDTLMITIRPDTIDHKISQNLDRDGMVSAVMGTFQSLTVHCARCHDHKFDPVSQHEYYALQAVFSGCDRADRPVDADPALHARRGALRERKLAIRRRDPQLLATLDSPEVEARVAGLTERVADHSTRWKMIEITSVKSSETDRTVFTPEDDGSWFVSGDRPARDTFVVQARTGLTGIRALKLEVLPDKRLPVGGPGRYDNGNFHLAGFGAGVRSLDK
;
A
#
# COMPACT_ATOMS: atom_id res chain seq x y z
N LEU A 1 -18.17 -44.99 -15.40
CA LEU A 1 -18.18 -44.60 -13.97
C LEU A 1 -19.05 -45.60 -13.23
N PRO A 2 -18.72 -45.99 -11.99
CA PRO A 2 -19.56 -46.92 -11.22
C PRO A 2 -20.96 -46.31 -10.97
N GLY A 3 -22.02 -47.05 -11.32
CA GLY A 3 -23.40 -46.79 -10.90
C GLY A 3 -24.25 -45.80 -11.73
N ASP A 4 -25.58 -46.01 -11.66
CA ASP A 4 -26.69 -45.20 -12.20
C ASP A 4 -26.98 -43.94 -11.34
N SER A 5 -25.97 -43.35 -10.70
CA SER A 5 -26.14 -42.17 -9.85
C SER A 5 -26.09 -40.87 -10.65
N ASN A 6 -26.86 -39.86 -10.24
CA ASN A 6 -26.94 -38.56 -10.93
C ASN A 6 -25.62 -37.77 -10.92
N HIS A 7 -24.63 -38.13 -10.09
CA HIS A 7 -23.34 -37.46 -10.01
C HIS A 7 -22.17 -38.46 -9.87
N PRO A 8 -21.07 -38.31 -10.64
CA PRO A 8 -19.92 -39.23 -10.63
C PRO A 8 -19.34 -39.54 -9.25
N ILE A 9 -19.26 -38.52 -8.37
CA ILE A 9 -18.74 -38.68 -7.00
C ILE A 9 -19.66 -39.59 -6.17
N ASP A 10 -20.98 -39.45 -6.33
CA ASP A 10 -21.93 -40.28 -5.59
C ASP A 10 -21.80 -41.75 -5.97
N GLY A 11 -21.52 -42.06 -7.24
CA GLY A 11 -21.29 -43.43 -7.68
C GLY A 11 -20.09 -44.11 -7.00
N PHE A 12 -18.99 -43.36 -6.77
CA PHE A 12 -17.84 -43.88 -6.02
C PHE A 12 -18.17 -44.10 -4.53
N ILE A 13 -18.91 -43.18 -3.92
CA ILE A 13 -19.35 -43.32 -2.52
C ILE A 13 -20.29 -44.53 -2.38
N ASP A 14 -21.25 -44.69 -3.28
CA ASP A 14 -22.22 -45.80 -3.28
C ASP A 14 -21.54 -47.15 -3.43
N SER A 15 -20.55 -47.24 -4.33
CA SER A 15 -19.75 -48.46 -4.51
C SER A 15 -19.06 -48.86 -3.21
N ARG A 16 -18.44 -47.88 -2.52
CA ARG A 16 -17.72 -48.15 -1.27
C ARG A 16 -18.67 -48.51 -0.12
N LEU A 17 -19.82 -47.84 -0.03
CA LEU A 17 -20.83 -48.17 0.98
C LEU A 17 -21.38 -49.59 0.78
N ALA A 18 -21.63 -50.00 -0.46
CA ALA A 18 -22.11 -51.34 -0.77
C ALA A 18 -21.09 -52.44 -0.42
N GLU A 19 -19.80 -52.22 -0.67
CA GLU A 19 -18.73 -53.14 -0.27
C GLU A 19 -18.66 -53.34 1.26
N GLU A 20 -18.95 -52.29 2.01
CA GLU A 20 -18.88 -52.26 3.47
C GLU A 20 -20.23 -52.59 4.14
N ASP A 21 -21.25 -52.99 3.37
CA ASP A 21 -22.63 -53.26 3.83
C ASP A 21 -23.26 -52.08 4.62
N LEU A 22 -22.95 -50.86 4.17
CA LEU A 22 -23.45 -49.61 4.73
C LEU A 22 -24.50 -48.97 3.82
N GLN A 23 -25.46 -48.28 4.43
CA GLN A 23 -26.46 -47.48 3.72
C GLN A 23 -26.22 -45.98 3.94
N ARG A 24 -26.64 -45.17 2.96
CA ARG A 24 -26.64 -43.71 3.13
C ARG A 24 -27.53 -43.32 4.30
N ALA A 25 -27.08 -42.34 5.07
CA ALA A 25 -27.93 -41.68 6.05
C ALA A 25 -29.13 -41.04 5.34
N PRO A 26 -30.33 -41.04 5.96
CA PRO A 26 -31.49 -40.39 5.39
C PRO A 26 -31.24 -38.89 5.24
N GLN A 27 -31.83 -38.28 4.21
CA GLN A 27 -31.77 -36.84 4.02
C GLN A 27 -32.40 -36.12 5.23
N ALA A 28 -31.76 -35.04 5.67
CA ALA A 28 -32.29 -34.23 6.76
C ALA A 28 -33.62 -33.56 6.37
N ASP A 29 -34.48 -33.31 7.36
CA ASP A 29 -35.74 -32.61 7.15
C ASP A 29 -35.51 -31.16 6.64
N ARG A 30 -36.52 -30.58 5.99
CA ARG A 30 -36.42 -29.26 5.35
C ARG A 30 -36.02 -28.15 6.31
N ARG A 31 -36.49 -28.18 7.56
CA ARG A 31 -36.13 -27.18 8.57
C ARG A 31 -34.65 -27.29 8.94
N THR A 32 -34.15 -28.52 9.09
CA THR A 32 -32.71 -28.76 9.32
C THR A 32 -31.87 -28.34 8.11
N LEU A 33 -32.31 -28.61 6.88
CA LEU A 33 -31.59 -28.26 5.66
C LEU A 33 -31.39 -26.75 5.52
N ILE A 34 -32.46 -25.95 5.60
CA ILE A 34 -32.32 -24.48 5.50
C ILE A 34 -31.41 -23.92 6.59
N ARG A 35 -31.52 -24.42 7.82
CA ARG A 35 -30.65 -23.98 8.91
C ARG A 35 -29.18 -24.27 8.60
N ARG A 36 -28.85 -25.49 8.16
CA ARG A 36 -27.48 -25.88 7.82
C ARG A 36 -26.92 -25.06 6.66
N LEU A 37 -27.70 -24.88 5.59
CA LEU A 37 -27.30 -24.10 4.43
C LEU A 37 -27.06 -22.63 4.78
N SER A 38 -27.96 -21.99 5.51
CA SER A 38 -27.77 -20.58 5.89
C SER A 38 -26.53 -20.38 6.74
N PHE A 39 -26.27 -21.24 7.74
CA PHE A 39 -25.05 -21.15 8.54
C PHE A 39 -23.80 -21.47 7.72
N GLY A 40 -23.81 -22.52 6.91
CA GLY A 40 -22.63 -22.95 6.14
C GLY A 40 -22.28 -22.03 4.98
N LEU A 41 -23.26 -21.37 4.36
CA LEU A 41 -23.02 -20.50 3.22
C LEU A 41 -22.87 -19.04 3.63
N THR A 42 -23.71 -18.55 4.56
CA THR A 42 -23.73 -17.12 4.91
C THR A 42 -23.28 -16.83 6.35
N GLY A 43 -23.05 -17.85 7.17
CA GLY A 43 -22.71 -17.67 8.58
C GLY A 43 -23.85 -17.18 9.48
N LEU A 44 -25.05 -17.03 8.92
CA LEU A 44 -26.19 -16.41 9.60
C LEU A 44 -27.37 -17.40 9.69
N PRO A 45 -28.20 -17.31 10.75
CA PRO A 45 -29.42 -18.09 10.80
C PRO A 45 -30.43 -17.61 9.75
N PRO A 46 -31.28 -18.50 9.20
CA PRO A 46 -32.42 -18.06 8.40
C PRO A 46 -33.46 -17.39 9.29
N THR A 47 -34.22 -16.46 8.73
CA THR A 47 -35.38 -15.85 9.40
C THR A 47 -36.52 -16.87 9.57
N PRO A 48 -37.39 -16.71 10.58
CA PRO A 48 -38.57 -17.57 10.75
C PRO A 48 -39.46 -17.64 9.49
N GLU A 49 -39.58 -16.52 8.75
CA GLU A 49 -40.35 -16.39 7.52
C GLU A 49 -39.75 -17.24 6.40
N GLU A 50 -38.43 -17.16 6.19
CA GLU A 50 -37.74 -17.98 5.20
C GLU A 50 -37.84 -19.47 5.50
N VAL A 51 -37.78 -19.85 6.78
CA VAL A 51 -37.99 -21.25 7.20
C VAL A 51 -39.40 -21.72 6.85
N ARG A 52 -40.44 -20.93 7.20
CA ARG A 52 -41.83 -21.30 6.89
C ARG A 52 -42.04 -21.41 5.38
N ALA A 53 -41.53 -20.44 4.61
CA ALA A 53 -41.63 -20.45 3.16
C ALA A 53 -40.94 -21.68 2.56
N PHE A 54 -39.69 -21.97 2.95
CA PHE A 54 -38.96 -23.12 2.43
C PHE A 54 -39.57 -24.46 2.86
N VAL A 55 -40.08 -24.59 4.08
CA VAL A 55 -40.70 -25.85 4.53
C VAL A 55 -42.00 -26.14 3.76
N ALA A 56 -42.78 -25.12 3.43
CA ALA A 56 -44.04 -25.24 2.72
C ALA A 56 -43.89 -25.29 1.18
N ASP A 57 -42.69 -25.06 0.63
CA ASP A 57 -42.47 -25.02 -0.81
C ASP A 57 -42.42 -26.43 -1.43
N GLU A 58 -43.50 -26.83 -2.11
CA GLU A 58 -43.61 -28.14 -2.75
C GLU A 58 -42.90 -28.22 -4.12
N ASP A 59 -42.30 -27.13 -4.61
CA ASP A 59 -41.53 -27.17 -5.86
C ASP A 59 -40.35 -28.16 -5.72
N PRO A 60 -40.20 -29.14 -6.64
CA PRO A 60 -39.06 -30.05 -6.64
C PRO A 60 -37.69 -29.35 -6.67
N ARG A 61 -37.64 -28.09 -7.15
CA ARG A 61 -36.44 -27.25 -7.19
C ARG A 61 -36.29 -26.30 -6.01
N ALA A 62 -37.15 -26.37 -4.99
CA ALA A 62 -37.09 -25.48 -3.84
C ALA A 62 -35.71 -25.45 -3.16
N TYR A 63 -35.06 -26.63 -3.04
CA TYR A 63 -33.72 -26.74 -2.48
C TYR A 63 -32.67 -26.01 -3.34
N GLY A 64 -32.68 -26.22 -4.66
CA GLY A 64 -31.77 -25.55 -5.58
C GLY A 64 -31.96 -24.03 -5.57
N LYS A 65 -33.23 -23.57 -5.61
CA LYS A 65 -33.55 -22.14 -5.51
C LYS A 65 -33.07 -21.51 -4.20
N LEU A 66 -33.18 -22.23 -3.09
CA LEU A 66 -32.64 -21.78 -1.80
C LEU A 66 -31.11 -21.67 -1.87
N LEU A 67 -30.44 -22.65 -2.45
CA LEU A 67 -28.99 -22.66 -2.63
C LEU A 67 -28.52 -21.47 -3.48
N ASP A 68 -29.11 -21.29 -4.67
CA ASP A 68 -28.80 -20.18 -5.59
C ASP A 68 -28.95 -18.82 -4.89
N ARG A 69 -30.02 -18.65 -4.11
CA ARG A 69 -30.27 -17.43 -3.34
C ARG A 69 -29.23 -17.19 -2.25
N LEU A 70 -28.77 -18.24 -1.57
CA LEU A 70 -27.76 -18.11 -0.52
C LEU A 70 -26.37 -17.85 -1.11
N LEU A 71 -26.02 -18.48 -2.23
CA LEU A 71 -24.76 -18.24 -2.96
C LEU A 71 -24.71 -16.83 -3.56
N ALA A 72 -25.84 -16.32 -4.07
CA ALA A 72 -25.94 -14.96 -4.59
C ALA A 72 -25.95 -13.85 -3.51
N SER A 73 -25.99 -14.22 -2.22
CA SER A 73 -25.97 -13.25 -1.12
C SER A 73 -24.57 -12.68 -0.93
N PRO A 74 -24.38 -11.36 -0.73
CA PRO A 74 -23.05 -10.81 -0.43
C PRO A 74 -22.44 -11.39 0.86
N ARG A 75 -23.28 -11.93 1.75
CA ARG A 75 -22.87 -12.62 2.98
C ARG A 75 -22.12 -13.93 2.71
N TYR A 76 -22.28 -14.52 1.52
CA TYR A 76 -21.54 -15.71 1.13
C TYR A 76 -20.04 -15.43 1.09
N GLY A 77 -19.63 -14.42 0.30
CA GLY A 77 -18.23 -14.01 0.23
C GLY A 77 -17.69 -13.51 1.56
N GLU A 78 -18.47 -12.77 2.35
CA GLU A 78 -18.06 -12.37 3.71
C GLU A 78 -17.81 -13.57 4.63
N HIS A 79 -18.65 -14.60 4.56
CA HIS A 79 -18.52 -15.79 5.39
C HIS A 79 -17.32 -16.64 4.98
N TRP A 80 -17.19 -16.92 3.68
CA TRP A 80 -16.16 -17.80 3.11
C TRP A 80 -14.78 -17.14 3.05
N ALA A 81 -14.71 -15.82 2.83
CA ALA A 81 -13.45 -15.10 2.87
C ALA A 81 -12.73 -15.25 4.21
N ARG A 82 -13.44 -15.34 5.35
CA ARG A 82 -12.79 -15.56 6.66
C ARG A 82 -11.94 -16.83 6.69
N HIS A 83 -12.45 -17.93 6.11
CA HIS A 83 -11.69 -19.18 6.01
C HIS A 83 -10.46 -19.03 5.13
N TRP A 84 -10.55 -18.26 4.05
CA TRP A 84 -9.41 -17.96 3.20
C TRP A 84 -8.39 -17.06 3.89
N LEU A 85 -8.85 -16.07 4.66
CA LEU A 85 -7.99 -15.11 5.35
C LEU A 85 -7.17 -15.79 6.45
N ASP A 86 -7.71 -16.83 7.09
CA ASP A 86 -6.93 -17.69 7.99
C ASP A 86 -5.77 -18.40 7.25
N VAL A 87 -6.04 -18.93 6.05
CA VAL A 87 -5.03 -19.58 5.19
C VAL A 87 -3.98 -18.59 4.71
N ALA A 88 -4.39 -17.37 4.34
CA ALA A 88 -3.50 -16.29 3.93
C ALA A 88 -2.73 -15.64 5.10
N GLN A 89 -2.92 -16.11 6.34
CA GLN A 89 -2.29 -15.55 7.54
C GLN A 89 -2.61 -14.06 7.72
N TYR A 90 -3.81 -13.65 7.34
CA TYR A 90 -4.24 -12.26 7.40
C TYR A 90 -4.36 -11.76 8.84
N ALA A 91 -3.74 -10.61 9.10
CA ALA A 91 -3.94 -9.85 10.32
C ALA A 91 -3.99 -8.34 10.00
N ASP A 92 -4.72 -7.58 10.82
CA ASP A 92 -4.70 -6.12 10.77
C ASP A 92 -3.43 -5.53 11.42
N THR A 93 -2.46 -6.38 11.80
CA THR A 93 -1.20 -6.03 12.44
C THR A 93 -0.02 -6.86 11.89
N HIS A 94 1.22 -6.57 12.32
CA HIS A 94 2.41 -7.28 11.83
C HIS A 94 2.59 -8.70 12.38
N GLY A 95 1.98 -9.05 13.51
CA GLY A 95 2.06 -10.36 14.13
C GLY A 95 3.45 -10.73 14.63
N ASN A 96 4.27 -9.75 15.05
CA ASN A 96 5.64 -9.95 15.56
C ASN A 96 5.97 -8.93 16.68
N ASP A 97 7.19 -8.95 17.24
CA ASP A 97 7.59 -8.18 18.44
C ASP A 97 7.18 -6.69 18.42
N HIS A 98 7.31 -6.03 17.26
CA HIS A 98 6.72 -4.71 17.01
C HIS A 98 5.43 -4.85 16.21
N ASP A 99 4.36 -5.23 16.92
CA ASP A 99 3.07 -5.53 16.33
C ASP A 99 2.30 -4.26 15.90
N TYR A 100 2.83 -3.52 14.92
CA TYR A 100 2.17 -2.34 14.41
C TYR A 100 0.92 -2.69 13.62
N ARG A 101 -0.06 -1.79 13.67
CA ARG A 101 -1.26 -1.89 12.83
C ARG A 101 -0.88 -1.70 11.36
N ARG A 102 -1.54 -2.47 10.50
CA ARG A 102 -1.51 -2.33 9.04
C ARG A 102 -2.76 -1.56 8.59
N PRO A 103 -2.73 -0.21 8.51
CA PRO A 103 -3.90 0.58 8.15
C PRO A 103 -4.45 0.29 6.74
N ASN A 104 -3.65 -0.40 5.93
CA ASN A 104 -3.91 -0.77 4.54
C ASN A 104 -4.05 -2.28 4.31
N ALA A 105 -4.31 -3.11 5.34
CA ALA A 105 -4.55 -4.54 5.16
C ALA A 105 -5.93 -4.84 4.54
N TRP A 106 -6.95 -4.06 4.90
CA TRP A 106 -8.34 -4.26 4.51
C TRP A 106 -8.63 -4.37 2.99
N PRO A 107 -7.89 -3.74 2.06
CA PRO A 107 -8.14 -3.91 0.62
C PRO A 107 -7.98 -5.36 0.17
N TYR A 108 -7.03 -6.11 0.74
CA TYR A 108 -6.86 -7.53 0.42
C TYR A 108 -8.04 -8.37 0.95
N ARG A 109 -8.51 -8.12 2.18
CA ARG A 109 -9.73 -8.73 2.71
C ARG A 109 -10.91 -8.51 1.78
N ASP A 110 -11.12 -7.27 1.35
CA ASP A 110 -12.24 -6.90 0.49
C ASP A 110 -12.10 -7.51 -0.93
N TYR A 111 -10.87 -7.65 -1.44
CA TYR A 111 -10.59 -8.39 -2.67
C TYR A 111 -11.02 -9.86 -2.56
N VAL A 112 -10.67 -10.55 -1.46
CA VAL A 112 -11.06 -11.95 -1.25
C VAL A 112 -12.59 -12.08 -1.18
N ILE A 113 -13.27 -11.18 -0.44
CA ILE A 113 -14.74 -11.15 -0.37
C ILE A 113 -15.36 -11.00 -1.76
N ARG A 114 -14.86 -10.07 -2.58
CA ARG A 114 -15.32 -9.89 -3.95
C ARG A 114 -15.07 -11.13 -4.81
N ALA A 115 -13.88 -11.72 -4.72
CA ALA A 115 -13.52 -12.90 -5.51
C ALA A 115 -14.48 -14.08 -5.26
N PHE A 116 -14.91 -14.31 -4.02
CA PHE A 116 -15.93 -15.32 -3.71
C PHE A 116 -17.32 -14.95 -4.24
N ASN A 117 -17.75 -13.70 -4.06
CA ASN A 117 -19.08 -13.26 -4.50
C ASN A 117 -19.23 -13.19 -6.03
N GLU A 118 -18.13 -12.96 -6.75
CA GLU A 118 -18.10 -12.88 -8.21
C GLU A 118 -17.83 -14.25 -8.86
N ASP A 119 -17.72 -15.32 -8.06
CA ASP A 119 -17.35 -16.68 -8.52
C ASP A 119 -16.09 -16.65 -9.39
N LYS A 120 -15.05 -15.96 -8.90
CA LYS A 120 -13.80 -15.78 -9.66
C LYS A 120 -13.19 -17.14 -9.98
N PRO A 121 -12.83 -17.41 -11.25
CA PRO A 121 -12.19 -18.67 -11.62
C PRO A 121 -10.97 -18.94 -10.73
N TYR A 122 -10.89 -20.15 -10.18
CA TYR A 122 -9.85 -20.50 -9.22
C TYR A 122 -8.44 -20.25 -9.78
N SER A 123 -8.17 -20.61 -11.04
CA SER A 123 -6.87 -20.35 -11.68
C SER A 123 -6.50 -18.86 -11.66
N ARG A 124 -7.45 -17.98 -11.99
CA ARG A 124 -7.27 -16.53 -11.95
C ARG A 124 -7.00 -16.04 -10.53
N PHE A 125 -7.74 -16.57 -9.55
CA PHE A 125 -7.58 -16.22 -8.15
C PHE A 125 -6.20 -16.61 -7.58
N VAL A 126 -5.64 -17.75 -8.02
CA VAL A 126 -4.27 -18.17 -7.68
C VAL A 126 -3.24 -17.24 -8.32
N GLU A 127 -3.35 -17.01 -9.63
CA GLU A 127 -2.39 -16.19 -10.39
C GLU A 127 -2.31 -14.76 -9.86
N GLU A 128 -3.45 -14.14 -9.56
CA GLU A 128 -3.49 -12.78 -8.99
C GLU A 128 -2.78 -12.69 -7.64
N GLN A 129 -2.89 -13.72 -6.79
CA GLN A 129 -2.29 -13.72 -5.45
C GLN A 129 -0.78 -13.97 -5.43
N VAL A 130 -0.25 -14.70 -6.42
CA VAL A 130 1.17 -15.04 -6.50
C VAL A 130 1.96 -14.06 -7.38
N ALA A 131 1.38 -13.60 -8.49
CA ALA A 131 2.08 -12.80 -9.49
C ALA A 131 1.18 -11.79 -10.21
N GLY A 132 0.14 -11.28 -9.53
CA GLY A 132 -0.89 -10.46 -10.14
C GLY A 132 -0.37 -9.21 -10.85
N ASP A 133 0.55 -8.47 -10.25
CA ASP A 133 1.07 -7.24 -10.85
C ASP A 133 1.88 -7.48 -12.14
N PHE A 134 2.46 -8.67 -12.30
CA PHE A 134 3.19 -9.06 -13.49
C PHE A 134 2.26 -9.64 -14.56
N LEU A 135 1.37 -10.55 -14.18
CA LEU A 135 0.46 -11.23 -15.13
C LEU A 135 -0.65 -10.30 -15.60
N TYR A 136 -1.09 -9.38 -14.74
CA TYR A 136 -2.26 -8.54 -14.94
C TYR A 136 -1.99 -7.07 -14.56
N PRO A 137 -0.99 -6.42 -15.18
CA PRO A 137 -0.52 -5.10 -14.80
C PRO A 137 -1.56 -3.99 -14.94
N ASP A 138 -2.59 -4.21 -15.78
CA ASP A 138 -3.68 -3.26 -16.02
C ASP A 138 -4.88 -3.47 -15.07
N SER A 139 -4.85 -4.51 -14.24
CA SER A 139 -5.92 -4.80 -13.29
C SER A 139 -5.63 -4.18 -11.93
N PRO A 140 -6.49 -3.27 -11.42
CA PRO A 140 -6.31 -2.72 -10.07
C PRO A 140 -6.38 -3.79 -8.97
N ASP A 141 -7.18 -4.84 -9.18
CA ASP A 141 -7.33 -5.95 -8.26
C ASP A 141 -6.03 -6.77 -8.15
N ALA A 142 -5.23 -6.83 -9.22
CA ALA A 142 -4.04 -7.67 -9.25
C ALA A 142 -2.94 -7.19 -8.30
N THR A 143 -2.80 -5.86 -8.09
CA THR A 143 -1.92 -5.34 -7.03
C THR A 143 -2.46 -5.64 -5.64
N THR A 144 -3.79 -5.58 -5.48
CA THR A 144 -4.46 -5.84 -4.19
C THR A 144 -4.33 -7.31 -3.79
N ALA A 145 -4.42 -8.22 -4.76
CA ALA A 145 -4.33 -9.66 -4.56
C ALA A 145 -2.96 -10.12 -4.02
N LEU A 146 -1.88 -9.42 -4.37
CA LEU A 146 -0.54 -9.66 -3.79
C LEU A 146 -0.48 -9.43 -2.28
N GLY A 147 -1.55 -8.91 -1.67
CA GLY A 147 -1.75 -8.95 -0.22
C GLY A 147 -1.57 -10.35 0.36
N PHE A 148 -1.82 -11.43 -0.41
CA PHE A 148 -1.53 -12.81 0.00
C PHE A 148 -0.05 -13.00 0.41
N LEU A 149 0.90 -12.49 -0.39
CA LEU A 149 2.32 -12.59 -0.08
C LEU A 149 2.76 -11.64 1.06
N ALA A 150 1.97 -10.58 1.31
CA ALA A 150 2.31 -9.55 2.29
C ALA A 150 1.60 -9.69 3.65
N ALA A 151 0.59 -10.55 3.74
CA ALA A 151 -0.33 -10.68 4.88
C ALA A 151 0.32 -11.31 6.13
N GLY A 152 1.19 -12.31 5.94
CA GLY A 152 1.81 -13.05 7.04
C GLY A 152 2.71 -12.20 7.95
N PRO A 153 3.31 -12.79 8.99
CA PRO A 153 4.13 -12.07 9.96
C PRO A 153 5.21 -11.20 9.31
N TRP A 154 5.48 -10.03 9.90
CA TRP A 154 6.48 -9.09 9.42
C TRP A 154 7.34 -8.56 10.57
N ASP A 155 8.65 -8.74 10.47
CA ASP A 155 9.61 -8.21 11.44
C ASP A 155 10.07 -6.81 11.02
N ASP A 156 9.30 -5.81 11.41
CA ASP A 156 9.59 -4.41 11.06
C ASP A 156 10.97 -3.95 11.58
N THR A 157 11.38 -4.43 12.75
CA THR A 157 12.64 -4.00 13.38
C THR A 157 13.83 -4.44 12.57
N LEU A 158 13.90 -5.74 12.28
CA LEU A 158 15.03 -6.30 11.55
C LEU A 158 14.99 -5.92 10.06
N MET A 159 13.81 -5.74 9.48
CA MET A 159 13.66 -5.43 8.05
C MET A 159 13.81 -3.95 7.70
N ILE A 160 13.46 -3.02 8.61
CA ILE A 160 13.50 -1.56 8.33
C ILE A 160 14.60 -0.85 9.13
N THR A 161 14.72 -1.15 10.42
CA THR A 161 15.58 -0.33 11.32
C THR A 161 17.04 -0.78 11.28
N ILE A 162 17.28 -2.08 11.09
CA ILE A 162 18.62 -2.66 11.07
C ILE A 162 19.24 -2.55 9.67
N ARG A 163 20.55 -2.29 9.61
CA ARG A 163 21.27 -2.14 8.33
C ARG A 163 21.26 -3.45 7.54
N PRO A 164 21.09 -3.39 6.19
CA PRO A 164 20.96 -4.58 5.35
C PRO A 164 22.15 -5.55 5.35
N ASP A 165 23.36 -5.06 5.68
CA ASP A 165 24.59 -5.86 5.64
C ASP A 165 24.80 -6.74 6.88
N THR A 166 24.01 -6.50 7.94
CA THR A 166 24.07 -7.24 9.20
C THR A 166 23.55 -8.68 9.07
N ILE A 167 23.99 -9.55 9.99
CA ILE A 167 23.52 -10.94 10.05
C ILE A 167 22.03 -10.99 10.41
N ASP A 168 21.57 -10.18 11.36
CA ASP A 168 20.18 -10.18 11.83
C ASP A 168 19.20 -9.81 10.71
N HIS A 169 19.53 -8.79 9.90
CA HIS A 169 18.72 -8.43 8.74
C HIS A 169 18.65 -9.58 7.72
N LYS A 170 19.79 -10.23 7.43
CA LYS A 170 19.84 -11.38 6.51
C LYS A 170 19.03 -12.56 7.04
N ILE A 171 19.05 -12.83 8.34
CA ILE A 171 18.21 -13.86 8.96
C ILE A 171 16.74 -13.51 8.74
N SER A 172 16.33 -12.27 9.03
CA SER A 172 14.94 -11.84 8.85
C SER A 172 14.46 -11.96 7.40
N GLN A 173 15.28 -11.55 6.43
CA GLN A 173 14.96 -11.75 5.00
C GLN A 173 14.76 -13.23 4.63
N ASN A 174 15.59 -14.13 5.17
CA ASN A 174 15.45 -15.55 4.91
C ASN A 174 14.18 -16.12 5.56
N LEU A 175 13.83 -15.66 6.77
CA LEU A 175 12.58 -16.04 7.44
C LEU A 175 11.33 -15.54 6.71
N ASP A 176 11.38 -14.33 6.15
CA ASP A 176 10.30 -13.78 5.34
C ASP A 176 10.05 -14.62 4.08
N ARG A 177 11.13 -14.99 3.37
CA ARG A 177 11.08 -15.88 2.20
C ARG A 177 10.62 -17.29 2.56
N ASP A 178 11.08 -17.83 3.69
CA ASP A 178 10.57 -19.10 4.24
C ASP A 178 9.05 -19.04 4.43
N GLY A 179 8.54 -17.93 4.98
CA GLY A 179 7.11 -17.68 5.14
C GLY A 179 6.35 -17.69 3.81
N MET A 180 6.84 -16.97 2.80
CA MET A 180 6.22 -16.92 1.47
C MET A 180 6.18 -18.29 0.78
N VAL A 181 7.31 -19.03 0.78
CA VAL A 181 7.38 -20.38 0.21
C VAL A 181 6.38 -21.31 0.91
N SER A 182 6.34 -21.26 2.25
CA SER A 182 5.43 -22.08 3.05
C SER A 182 3.96 -21.75 2.77
N ALA A 183 3.61 -20.47 2.70
CA ALA A 183 2.26 -20.01 2.43
C ALA A 183 1.79 -20.43 1.03
N VAL A 184 2.60 -20.16 -0.01
CA VAL A 184 2.25 -20.49 -1.40
C VAL A 184 2.12 -21.99 -1.61
N MET A 185 3.12 -22.78 -1.20
CA MET A 185 3.12 -24.23 -1.44
C MET A 185 2.10 -24.96 -0.56
N GLY A 186 1.93 -24.53 0.69
CA GLY A 186 0.91 -25.08 1.58
C GLY A 186 -0.51 -24.79 1.07
N THR A 187 -0.75 -23.58 0.58
CA THR A 187 -2.09 -23.15 0.12
C THR A 187 -2.46 -23.75 -1.23
N PHE A 188 -1.57 -23.64 -2.23
CA PHE A 188 -1.94 -23.92 -3.62
C PHE A 188 -1.48 -25.29 -4.13
N GLN A 189 -0.49 -25.90 -3.47
CA GLN A 189 0.00 -27.24 -3.84
C GLN A 189 -0.35 -28.31 -2.78
N SER A 190 -0.98 -27.90 -1.67
CA SER A 190 -1.28 -28.78 -0.53
C SER A 190 -0.05 -29.56 -0.02
N LEU A 191 1.14 -28.94 -0.13
CA LEU A 191 2.41 -29.57 0.20
C LEU A 191 3.01 -28.92 1.44
N THR A 192 3.39 -29.74 2.44
CA THR A 192 4.14 -29.31 3.62
C THR A 192 5.62 -29.07 3.30
N VAL A 193 5.90 -28.29 2.26
CA VAL A 193 7.26 -28.09 1.73
C VAL A 193 8.24 -27.57 2.79
N HIS A 194 7.74 -26.83 3.78
CA HIS A 194 8.52 -26.29 4.88
C HIS A 194 9.17 -27.35 5.79
N CYS A 195 8.70 -28.61 5.76
CA CYS A 195 9.42 -29.70 6.41
C CYS A 195 10.83 -29.89 5.82
N ALA A 196 10.99 -29.56 4.53
CA ALA A 196 12.27 -29.63 3.83
C ALA A 196 13.32 -28.61 4.33
N ARG A 197 12.91 -27.67 5.19
CA ARG A 197 13.79 -26.63 5.76
C ARG A 197 14.95 -27.23 6.56
N CYS A 198 14.71 -28.28 7.33
CA CYS A 198 15.71 -28.86 8.25
C CYS A 198 16.32 -30.18 7.76
N HIS A 199 15.60 -30.92 6.92
CA HIS A 199 15.99 -32.21 6.36
C HIS A 199 15.20 -32.45 5.06
N ASP A 200 15.58 -33.36 4.18
CA ASP A 200 14.77 -33.70 3.00
C ASP A 200 13.34 -34.07 3.39
N HIS A 201 12.35 -33.68 2.58
CA HIS A 201 10.94 -33.88 2.92
C HIS A 201 10.64 -35.38 3.17
N LYS A 202 9.85 -35.66 4.20
CA LYS A 202 9.68 -37.03 4.74
C LYS A 202 9.05 -38.01 3.75
N PHE A 203 8.10 -37.53 2.93
CA PHE A 203 7.27 -38.37 2.07
C PHE A 203 7.41 -38.00 0.58
N ASP A 204 7.30 -36.70 0.27
CA ASP A 204 7.49 -36.19 -1.08
C ASP A 204 8.98 -36.04 -1.48
N PRO A 205 9.31 -36.19 -2.77
CA PRO A 205 10.69 -36.10 -3.29
C PRO A 205 11.15 -34.65 -3.41
N VAL A 206 11.20 -33.93 -2.29
CA VAL A 206 11.72 -32.56 -2.21
C VAL A 206 12.92 -32.56 -1.29
N SER A 207 14.10 -32.38 -1.86
CA SER A 207 15.34 -32.22 -1.10
C SER A 207 15.38 -30.86 -0.38
N GLN A 208 16.18 -30.77 0.68
CA GLN A 208 16.46 -29.50 1.35
C GLN A 208 17.08 -28.49 0.38
N HIS A 209 17.91 -28.96 -0.57
CA HIS A 209 18.48 -28.10 -1.61
C HIS A 209 17.40 -27.48 -2.50
N GLU A 210 16.41 -28.27 -2.95
CA GLU A 210 15.30 -27.76 -3.75
C GLU A 210 14.41 -26.79 -2.97
N TYR A 211 14.19 -27.04 -1.67
CA TYR A 211 13.48 -26.10 -0.80
C TYR A 211 14.15 -24.73 -0.75
N TYR A 212 15.46 -24.68 -0.51
CA TYR A 212 16.18 -23.40 -0.50
C TYR A 212 16.29 -22.79 -1.90
N ALA A 213 16.30 -23.59 -2.96
CA ALA A 213 16.22 -23.09 -4.34
C ALA A 213 14.86 -22.41 -4.62
N LEU A 214 13.75 -22.89 -4.04
CA LEU A 214 12.43 -22.25 -4.18
C LEU A 214 12.39 -20.84 -3.58
N GLN A 215 13.18 -20.56 -2.53
CA GLN A 215 13.27 -19.19 -2.01
C GLN A 215 13.76 -18.19 -3.06
N ALA A 216 14.53 -18.61 -4.07
CA ALA A 216 14.99 -17.74 -5.14
C ALA A 216 13.85 -17.15 -5.98
N VAL A 217 12.69 -17.81 -6.04
CA VAL A 217 11.48 -17.29 -6.70
C VAL A 217 11.01 -16.01 -6.00
N PHE A 218 11.12 -15.95 -4.68
CA PHE A 218 10.66 -14.83 -3.86
C PHE A 218 11.80 -13.90 -3.43
N SER A 219 13.05 -14.18 -3.82
CA SER A 219 14.19 -13.37 -3.34
C SER A 219 14.19 -11.93 -3.86
N GLY A 220 13.48 -11.67 -4.96
CA GLY A 220 13.25 -10.33 -5.51
C GLY A 220 11.97 -9.65 -5.01
N CYS A 221 11.22 -10.28 -4.11
CA CYS A 221 10.03 -9.72 -3.51
C CYS A 221 10.38 -8.97 -2.23
N ASP A 222 10.00 -7.69 -2.16
CA ASP A 222 10.03 -6.89 -0.93
C ASP A 222 8.60 -6.48 -0.58
N ARG A 223 8.30 -6.40 0.72
CA ARG A 223 7.03 -5.86 1.21
C ARG A 223 7.11 -4.35 1.28
N ALA A 224 6.20 -3.66 0.62
CA ALA A 224 6.13 -2.21 0.61
C ALA A 224 4.70 -1.71 0.42
N ASP A 225 4.43 -0.49 0.85
CA ASP A 225 3.18 0.18 0.57
C ASP A 225 3.03 0.44 -0.93
N ARG A 226 2.01 -0.18 -1.53
CA ARG A 226 1.63 0.05 -2.93
C ARG A 226 0.31 0.82 -2.98
N PRO A 227 0.22 1.84 -3.85
CA PRO A 227 -1.05 2.52 -4.02
C PRO A 227 -2.02 1.61 -4.77
N VAL A 228 -3.19 1.44 -4.17
CA VAL A 228 -4.31 0.68 -4.73
C VAL A 228 -5.30 1.67 -5.35
N ASP A 229 -5.95 1.25 -6.43
CA ASP A 229 -7.05 2.00 -7.05
C ASP A 229 -8.33 1.22 -6.94
N ALA A 230 -9.40 1.92 -6.56
CA ALA A 230 -10.73 1.34 -6.63
C ALA A 230 -11.30 1.37 -8.07
N ASP A 231 -10.81 2.29 -8.92
CA ASP A 231 -11.34 2.53 -10.26
C ASP A 231 -10.35 2.07 -11.34
N PRO A 232 -10.73 1.12 -12.22
CA PRO A 232 -9.92 0.71 -13.37
C PRO A 232 -9.50 1.87 -14.28
N ALA A 233 -10.34 2.89 -14.46
CA ALA A 233 -9.99 4.04 -15.29
C ALA A 233 -8.90 4.91 -14.63
N LEU A 234 -9.00 5.13 -13.32
CA LEU A 234 -7.95 5.79 -12.54
C LEU A 234 -6.63 4.99 -12.55
N HIS A 235 -6.73 3.67 -12.42
CA HIS A 235 -5.58 2.77 -12.49
C HIS A 235 -4.84 2.92 -13.83
N ALA A 236 -5.56 2.76 -14.94
CA ALA A 236 -5.01 2.92 -16.29
C ALA A 236 -4.41 4.32 -16.51
N ARG A 237 -5.12 5.38 -16.07
CA ARG A 237 -4.61 6.75 -16.18
C ARG A 237 -3.32 6.96 -15.40
N ARG A 238 -3.21 6.42 -14.18
CA ARG A 238 -1.97 6.55 -13.39
C ARG A 238 -0.84 5.74 -14.00
N GLY A 239 -1.13 4.55 -14.55
CA GLY A 239 -0.16 3.75 -15.31
C GLY A 239 0.44 4.56 -16.45
N ALA A 240 -0.41 5.13 -17.31
CA ALA A 240 0.02 5.99 -18.41
C ALA A 240 0.85 7.20 -17.94
N LEU A 241 0.45 7.84 -16.84
CA LEU A 241 1.20 8.98 -16.28
C LEU A 241 2.55 8.56 -15.69
N ARG A 242 2.66 7.37 -15.09
CA ARG A 242 3.92 6.83 -14.56
C ARG A 242 4.89 6.51 -15.68
N GLU A 243 4.42 5.85 -16.73
CA GLU A 243 5.24 5.58 -17.92
C GLU A 243 5.72 6.87 -18.56
N ARG A 244 4.83 7.86 -18.72
CA ARG A 244 5.21 9.19 -19.23
C ARG A 244 6.25 9.87 -18.33
N LYS A 245 6.09 9.82 -17.00
CA LYS A 245 7.07 10.37 -16.05
C LYS A 245 8.42 9.66 -16.16
N LEU A 246 8.43 8.34 -16.32
CA LEU A 246 9.65 7.55 -16.47
C LEU A 246 10.34 7.88 -17.79
N ALA A 247 9.59 7.99 -18.88
CA ALA A 247 10.10 8.41 -20.19
C ALA A 247 10.73 9.82 -20.13
N ILE A 248 10.09 10.78 -19.45
CA ILE A 248 10.69 12.12 -19.22
C ILE A 248 12.01 12.00 -18.44
N ARG A 249 12.04 11.22 -17.35
CA ARG A 249 13.26 11.01 -16.55
C ARG A 249 14.38 10.36 -17.35
N ARG A 250 14.05 9.46 -18.27
CA ARG A 250 14.98 8.82 -19.21
C ARG A 250 15.35 9.71 -20.39
N ARG A 251 14.77 10.92 -20.48
CA ARG A 251 14.93 11.85 -21.60
C ARG A 251 14.54 11.23 -22.94
N ASP A 252 13.42 10.51 -22.97
CA ASP A 252 12.89 9.93 -24.19
C ASP A 252 12.72 11.00 -25.29
N PRO A 253 13.37 10.84 -26.46
CA PRO A 253 13.43 11.88 -27.47
C PRO A 253 12.08 12.14 -28.16
N GLN A 254 11.23 11.10 -28.31
CA GLN A 254 9.91 11.27 -28.92
C GLN A 254 9.01 12.09 -27.99
N LEU A 255 9.03 11.77 -26.70
CA LEU A 255 8.24 12.49 -25.72
C LEU A 255 8.73 13.94 -25.53
N LEU A 256 10.04 14.15 -25.47
CA LEU A 256 10.60 15.50 -25.34
C LEU A 256 10.23 16.39 -26.54
N ALA A 257 10.24 15.84 -27.76
CA ALA A 257 9.79 16.59 -28.95
C ALA A 257 8.32 17.04 -28.87
N THR A 258 7.46 16.33 -28.12
CA THR A 258 6.07 16.79 -27.87
C THR A 258 5.98 17.98 -26.91
N LEU A 259 6.99 18.19 -26.06
CA LEU A 259 7.03 19.29 -25.11
C LEU A 259 7.39 20.63 -25.78
N ASP A 260 8.06 20.59 -26.93
CA ASP A 260 8.38 21.75 -27.77
C ASP A 260 7.21 22.14 -28.70
N SER A 261 5.99 21.72 -28.37
CA SER A 261 4.82 22.11 -29.15
C SER A 261 4.44 23.57 -28.90
N PRO A 262 3.97 24.31 -29.93
CA PRO A 262 3.57 25.71 -29.78
C PRO A 262 2.53 25.93 -28.66
N GLU A 263 1.67 24.95 -28.42
CA GLU A 263 0.67 25.00 -27.33
C GLU A 263 1.33 24.99 -25.95
N VAL A 264 2.31 24.10 -25.73
CA VAL A 264 3.02 24.00 -24.45
C VAL A 264 3.88 25.24 -24.24
N GLU A 265 4.56 25.72 -25.28
CA GLU A 265 5.34 26.97 -25.23
C GLU A 265 4.46 28.17 -24.84
N ALA A 266 3.28 28.33 -25.46
CA ALA A 266 2.33 29.38 -25.10
C ALA A 266 1.86 29.27 -23.65
N ARG A 267 1.63 28.04 -23.15
CA ARG A 267 1.22 27.80 -21.76
C ARG A 267 2.33 28.16 -20.76
N VAL A 268 3.58 27.83 -21.09
CA VAL A 268 4.75 28.18 -20.29
C VAL A 268 4.97 29.69 -20.30
N ALA A 269 4.90 30.35 -21.46
CA ALA A 269 5.01 31.80 -21.56
C ALA A 269 3.95 32.51 -20.71
N GLY A 270 2.69 32.09 -20.79
CA GLY A 270 1.61 32.65 -19.97
C GLY A 270 1.76 32.37 -18.47
N LEU A 271 2.40 31.26 -18.07
CA LEU A 271 2.78 31.01 -16.67
C LEU A 271 3.87 31.98 -16.22
N THR A 272 4.91 32.16 -17.04
CA THR A 272 6.03 33.06 -16.78
C THR A 272 5.55 34.50 -16.63
N GLU A 273 4.65 34.98 -17.48
CA GLU A 273 4.04 36.31 -17.36
C GLU A 273 3.26 36.48 -16.05
N ARG A 274 2.45 35.49 -15.66
CA ARG A 274 1.72 35.53 -14.39
C ARG A 274 2.63 35.52 -13.17
N VAL A 275 3.74 34.78 -13.22
CA VAL A 275 4.76 34.75 -12.16
C VAL A 275 5.53 36.08 -12.12
N ALA A 276 5.86 36.65 -13.28
CA ALA A 276 6.49 37.96 -13.38
C ALA A 276 5.60 39.07 -12.78
N ASP A 277 4.29 39.06 -13.05
CA ASP A 277 3.33 40.01 -12.46
C ASP A 277 3.17 39.87 -10.93
N HIS A 278 3.49 38.70 -10.36
CA HIS A 278 3.51 38.54 -8.90
C HIS A 278 4.82 39.05 -8.27
N SER A 279 5.94 39.00 -9.00
CA SER A 279 7.24 39.45 -8.50
C SER A 279 7.31 40.97 -8.26
N THR A 280 6.52 41.76 -9.00
CA THR A 280 6.42 43.22 -8.87
C THR A 280 5.59 43.69 -7.67
N ARG A 281 4.97 42.76 -6.91
CA ARG A 281 4.10 43.09 -5.76
C ARG A 281 4.81 43.05 -4.41
N TRP A 282 6.06 42.59 -4.35
CA TRP A 282 6.83 42.58 -3.11
C TRP A 282 7.28 44.00 -2.79
N LYS A 283 6.93 44.48 -1.60
CA LYS A 283 7.39 45.76 -1.08
C LYS A 283 8.38 45.49 0.04
N MET A 284 9.56 46.10 -0.07
CA MET A 284 10.56 46.06 1.00
C MET A 284 9.98 46.69 2.26
N ILE A 285 10.17 46.00 3.39
CA ILE A 285 9.85 46.54 4.71
C ILE A 285 11.12 47.15 5.31
N GLU A 286 10.96 48.22 6.06
CA GLU A 286 12.10 48.91 6.66
C GLU A 286 12.56 48.13 7.89
N ILE A 287 13.71 47.47 7.80
CA ILE A 287 14.31 46.78 8.94
C ILE A 287 14.93 47.82 9.87
N THR A 288 14.43 47.86 11.10
CA THR A 288 14.88 48.79 12.14
C THR A 288 15.95 48.21 13.05
N SER A 289 15.94 46.88 13.26
CA SER A 289 17.01 46.20 13.98
C SER A 289 17.10 44.73 13.61
N VAL A 290 18.31 44.19 13.71
CA VAL A 290 18.60 42.75 13.62
C VAL A 290 19.55 42.39 14.76
N LYS A 291 19.24 41.32 15.49
CA LYS A 291 20.11 40.81 16.56
C LYS A 291 20.18 39.29 16.54
N SER A 292 21.32 38.77 16.97
CA SER A 292 21.51 37.36 17.33
C SER A 292 20.93 37.14 18.73
N SER A 293 20.32 35.98 18.95
CA SER A 293 19.82 35.59 20.27
C SER A 293 20.89 34.86 21.09
N GLU A 294 21.97 34.42 20.45
CA GLU A 294 23.02 33.60 21.07
C GLU A 294 24.27 34.42 21.45
N THR A 295 24.54 35.54 20.78
CA THR A 295 25.75 36.34 21.04
C THR A 295 25.63 37.79 20.57
N ASP A 296 26.17 38.73 21.34
CA ASP A 296 26.27 40.15 20.98
C ASP A 296 27.44 40.45 20.02
N ARG A 297 28.26 39.43 19.69
CA ARG A 297 29.42 39.57 18.79
C ARG A 297 29.12 39.22 17.33
N THR A 298 27.88 38.83 17.00
CA THR A 298 27.42 38.75 15.61
C THR A 298 27.13 40.17 15.13
N VAL A 299 27.78 40.58 14.05
CA VAL A 299 27.67 41.93 13.50
C VAL A 299 26.72 41.92 12.30
N PHE A 300 25.72 42.79 12.34
CA PHE A 300 24.76 43.00 11.27
C PHE A 300 24.98 44.39 10.67
N THR A 301 25.40 44.45 9.41
CA THR A 301 25.74 45.69 8.69
C THR A 301 24.67 45.97 7.63
N PRO A 302 23.92 47.08 7.70
CA PRO A 302 22.98 47.42 6.65
C PRO A 302 23.71 47.78 5.36
N GLU A 303 23.17 47.36 4.22
CA GLU A 303 23.69 47.62 2.89
C GLU A 303 22.75 48.56 2.11
N ASP A 304 23.27 49.20 1.06
CA ASP A 304 22.53 50.21 0.28
C ASP A 304 21.29 49.65 -0.44
N ASP A 305 21.25 48.34 -0.67
CA ASP A 305 20.12 47.62 -1.28
C ASP A 305 19.02 47.22 -0.26
N GLY A 306 19.19 47.61 1.01
CA GLY A 306 18.28 47.27 2.11
C GLY A 306 18.49 45.87 2.68
N SER A 307 19.46 45.10 2.18
CA SER A 307 19.91 43.85 2.81
C SER A 307 20.79 44.14 4.03
N TRP A 308 21.03 43.10 4.83
CA TRP A 308 21.90 43.19 6.01
C TRP A 308 22.98 42.11 5.92
N PHE A 309 24.23 42.53 5.80
CA PHE A 309 25.38 41.66 5.79
C PHE A 309 25.72 41.18 7.20
N VAL A 310 25.85 39.86 7.39
CA VAL A 310 26.08 39.25 8.69
C VAL A 310 27.52 38.75 8.80
N SER A 311 28.24 39.19 9.83
CA SER A 311 29.64 38.83 10.10
C SER A 311 29.89 38.65 11.61
N GLY A 312 31.16 38.54 12.03
CA GLY A 312 31.51 38.31 13.43
C GLY A 312 31.30 36.87 13.88
N ASP A 313 30.89 36.68 15.14
CA ASP A 313 30.69 35.34 15.73
C ASP A 313 29.72 34.48 14.89
N ARG A 314 30.03 33.20 14.76
CA ARG A 314 29.26 32.20 13.99
C ARG A 314 28.84 31.04 14.90
N PRO A 315 27.79 31.20 15.74
CA PRO A 315 27.26 30.11 16.57
C PRO A 315 26.82 28.90 15.72
N ALA A 316 26.87 27.70 16.31
CA ALA A 316 26.44 26.45 15.66
C ALA A 316 24.97 26.47 15.21
N ARG A 317 24.13 27.17 15.98
CA ARG A 317 22.71 27.43 15.73
C ARG A 317 22.42 28.81 16.32
N ASP A 318 21.61 29.61 15.64
CA ASP A 318 21.26 30.96 16.10
C ASP A 318 19.84 31.32 15.65
N THR A 319 19.20 32.23 16.39
CA THR A 319 17.92 32.83 16.04
C THR A 319 18.12 34.32 15.81
N PHE A 320 17.96 34.76 14.56
CA PHE A 320 17.99 36.17 14.22
C PHE A 320 16.62 36.80 14.50
N VAL A 321 16.61 37.78 15.38
CA VAL A 321 15.42 38.58 15.69
C VAL A 321 15.47 39.85 14.85
N VAL A 322 14.61 39.91 13.84
CA VAL A 322 14.48 41.06 12.94
C VAL A 322 13.25 41.87 13.35
N GLN A 323 13.44 43.16 13.63
CA GLN A 323 12.34 44.10 13.83
C GLN A 323 12.24 45.03 12.63
N ALA A 324 11.05 45.11 12.04
CA ALA A 324 10.78 45.96 10.90
C ALA A 324 9.53 46.83 11.12
N ARG A 325 9.49 47.97 10.43
CA ARG A 325 8.33 48.86 10.35
C ARG A 325 7.77 48.85 8.94
N THR A 326 6.46 48.95 8.84
CA THR A 326 5.78 49.01 7.55
C THR A 326 4.43 49.70 7.67
N GLY A 327 4.07 50.49 6.66
CA GLY A 327 2.72 51.04 6.49
C GLY A 327 1.78 50.11 5.72
N LEU A 328 2.23 48.90 5.36
CA LEU A 328 1.42 47.94 4.63
C LEU A 328 0.30 47.38 5.49
N THR A 329 -0.92 47.41 4.96
CA THR A 329 -2.10 46.79 5.57
C THR A 329 -2.45 45.49 4.83
N GLY A 330 -3.03 44.53 5.54
CA GLY A 330 -3.49 43.27 4.94
C GLY A 330 -2.37 42.33 4.43
N ILE A 331 -1.21 42.30 5.11
CA ILE A 331 -0.08 41.42 4.77
C ILE A 331 -0.52 39.95 4.85
N ARG A 332 -0.43 39.22 3.74
CA ARG A 332 -0.80 37.78 3.64
C ARG A 332 0.39 36.85 3.46
N ALA A 333 1.55 37.39 3.10
CA ALA A 333 2.77 36.63 2.87
C ALA A 333 3.99 37.48 3.22
N LEU A 334 5.06 36.81 3.63
CA LEU A 334 6.38 37.40 3.86
C LEU A 334 7.40 36.62 3.02
N LYS A 335 8.33 37.35 2.40
CA LYS A 335 9.43 36.78 1.64
C LYS A 335 10.73 37.08 2.37
N LEU A 336 11.48 36.04 2.71
CA LEU A 336 12.85 36.13 3.20
C LEU A 336 13.77 35.75 2.04
N GLU A 337 14.67 36.65 1.66
CA GLU A 337 15.71 36.39 0.67
C GLU A 337 17.06 36.28 1.36
N VAL A 338 17.83 35.26 1.00
CA VAL A 338 19.18 35.04 1.50
C VAL A 338 20.10 35.13 0.30
N LEU A 339 20.90 36.18 0.27
CA LEU A 339 21.64 36.57 -0.92
C LEU A 339 23.06 36.00 -0.87
N PRO A 340 23.57 35.43 -1.97
CA PRO A 340 24.99 35.11 -2.10
C PRO A 340 25.83 36.39 -2.10
N ASP A 341 26.97 36.37 -1.41
CA ASP A 341 27.89 37.49 -1.37
C ASP A 341 29.33 36.99 -1.51
N LYS A 342 30.15 37.68 -2.30
CA LYS A 342 31.57 37.31 -2.53
C LYS A 342 32.41 37.35 -1.26
N ARG A 343 31.98 38.09 -0.23
CA ARG A 343 32.60 38.18 1.09
C ARG A 343 32.34 36.92 1.95
N LEU A 344 31.37 36.09 1.56
CA LEU A 344 31.02 34.85 2.26
C LEU A 344 31.74 33.63 1.65
N PRO A 345 31.93 32.53 2.41
CA PRO A 345 32.55 31.32 1.90
C PRO A 345 31.92 30.82 0.61
N VAL A 346 32.77 30.45 -0.34
CA VAL A 346 32.43 29.99 -1.71
C VAL A 346 31.47 30.90 -2.49
N GLY A 347 31.30 32.16 -2.08
CA GLY A 347 30.32 33.08 -2.68
C GLY A 347 28.87 32.68 -2.41
N GLY A 348 28.63 31.82 -1.42
CA GLY A 348 27.29 31.37 -1.03
C GLY A 348 26.58 32.34 -0.09
N PRO A 349 25.30 32.09 0.24
CA PRO A 349 24.52 32.89 1.18
C PRO A 349 24.84 32.59 2.66
N GLY A 350 25.60 31.54 2.92
CA GLY A 350 25.89 31.04 4.25
C GLY A 350 27.25 31.45 4.79
N ARG A 351 27.35 31.52 6.12
CA ARG A 351 28.61 31.83 6.82
C ARG A 351 29.48 30.60 7.06
N TYR A 352 29.00 29.38 6.80
CA TYR A 352 29.76 28.13 6.97
C TYR A 352 30.74 27.88 5.82
N ASP A 353 31.78 27.07 6.04
CA ASP A 353 32.88 26.91 5.09
C ASP A 353 32.45 26.37 3.72
N ASN A 354 31.30 25.70 3.65
CA ASN A 354 30.66 25.22 2.43
C ASN A 354 29.72 26.25 1.76
N GLY A 355 29.58 27.46 2.30
CA GLY A 355 28.71 28.53 1.82
C GLY A 355 27.22 28.31 2.04
N ASN A 356 26.82 27.27 2.76
CA ASN A 356 25.41 26.93 2.93
C ASN A 356 24.73 27.72 4.05
N PHE A 357 23.51 28.17 3.78
CA PHE A 357 22.60 28.70 4.77
C PHE A 357 21.50 27.67 5.05
N HIS A 358 21.37 27.24 6.31
CA HIS A 358 20.36 26.28 6.74
C HIS A 358 19.28 26.98 7.58
N LEU A 359 18.08 27.13 7.02
CA LEU A 359 16.93 27.69 7.74
C LEU A 359 16.09 26.57 8.36
N ALA A 360 16.12 26.45 9.69
CA ALA A 360 15.33 25.45 10.41
C ALA A 360 13.90 25.94 10.74
N GLY A 361 13.65 27.25 10.72
CA GLY A 361 12.34 27.82 11.00
C GLY A 361 12.27 29.31 10.70
N PHE A 362 11.08 29.79 10.36
CA PHE A 362 10.77 31.20 10.12
C PHE A 362 9.43 31.53 10.79
N GLY A 363 9.43 32.53 11.66
CA GLY A 363 8.24 32.99 12.36
C GLY A 363 8.15 34.51 12.29
N ALA A 364 6.93 35.03 12.18
CA ALA A 364 6.69 36.46 12.17
C ALA A 364 5.47 36.79 13.02
N GLY A 365 5.57 37.90 13.77
CA GLY A 365 4.46 38.48 14.50
C GLY A 365 4.26 39.92 14.05
N VAL A 366 2.99 40.35 13.95
CA VAL A 366 2.65 41.74 13.63
C VAL A 366 1.95 42.35 14.83
N ARG A 367 2.43 43.51 15.28
CA ARG A 367 1.80 44.30 16.34
C ARG A 367 1.47 45.68 15.79
N SER A 368 0.22 46.11 15.97
CA SER A 368 -0.18 47.50 15.69
C SER A 368 0.55 48.44 16.64
N LEU A 369 1.16 49.50 16.10
CA LEU A 369 1.74 50.59 16.88
C LEU A 369 0.65 51.61 17.30
N ASP A 370 -0.51 51.58 16.66
CA ASP A 370 -1.71 52.30 17.08
C ASP A 370 -2.44 51.47 18.14
N LYS A 371 -2.03 51.62 19.41
CA LYS A 371 -2.82 51.45 20.65
C LYS A 371 -1.99 51.79 21.88
#